data_AF-D8SZ28-F1
#
_entry.id   AF-D8SZ28-F1
#
_cell.length_a   1.000
_cell.length_b   1.000
_cell.length_c   1.000
_cell.angle_alpha   90.00
_cell.angle_beta   90.00
_cell.angle_gamma   90.00
#
_symmetry.space_group_name_H-M   'P 1'
#
loop_
_entity.id
_entity.type
_entity.pdbx_description
1 polymer ?
#
loop_
_entity_poly.entity_id
_entity_poly.type
_entity_poly.pdbx_seq_one_letter_code
_entity_poly.pdbx_strand_id
1 'polypeptide(L)'
;MRGLPIATILFCVFILVPRSSSQPPTDSLPNVIYYNTMSFSPGSAFERNLDAALQSVISSSRSSPSAALGASPDVAYARGECYNNLSPQDCVLCLGMANQTIRGQAPRTIGARLFSNSSDYSCYLRYENYDFLGGVTPRIPEGTIENAPAAPLLRNAAQASFPLGIVVGVLAGVLVTLVGIFVFFCLRRRRSLRIRRKFHLDTFDLPVIDGISNFTYHELETATKGFSDINKLGRGAFGTVFKGVLKDGSEVAVKQLDLHSKQGQREFVNELSIITSIQHKNLAKLRGYCLDRDDRILVYEFLENKSLDQLLFESATGILLDWPTRFQIAWILHENSSELEIADQRLDLEHNSEEILRVIQVALACTHENSASRPSMGDAVAMLSGYKQVIIAPRSHGAYLDYLSSNDTDSSRLLTTSNTFEPGTSFSIESRP
;
A
#
# COMPACT_ATOMS: atom_id res chain seq x y z
N MET A 1 9.77 -42.66 45.24
CA MET A 1 10.73 -43.14 44.23
C MET A 1 10.31 -42.58 42.87
N ARG A 2 11.22 -41.78 42.26
CA ARG A 2 11.37 -41.47 40.81
C ARG A 2 10.12 -40.94 40.08
N GLY A 3 10.04 -39.71 39.55
CA GLY A 3 11.08 -38.84 39.00
C GLY A 3 11.15 -38.98 37.47
N LEU A 4 10.66 -37.95 36.74
CA LEU A 4 10.91 -37.59 35.33
C LEU A 4 10.31 -38.47 34.19
N PRO A 5 10.09 -37.92 32.97
CA PRO A 5 9.43 -36.66 32.60
C PRO A 5 8.41 -36.81 31.45
N ILE A 6 7.49 -35.84 31.34
CA ILE A 6 6.48 -35.66 30.27
C ILE A 6 7.11 -35.15 28.94
N ALA A 7 8.45 -35.24 28.80
CA ALA A 7 9.18 -34.68 27.65
C ALA A 7 9.28 -35.61 26.43
N THR A 8 8.72 -36.83 26.46
CA THR A 8 8.81 -37.81 25.35
C THR A 8 7.52 -38.02 24.56
N ILE A 9 6.41 -37.40 24.93
CA ILE A 9 5.13 -37.53 24.18
C ILE A 9 4.98 -36.43 23.10
N LEU A 10 5.80 -35.37 23.14
CA LEU A 10 5.78 -34.29 22.14
C LEU A 10 6.67 -34.54 20.90
N PHE A 11 7.36 -35.68 20.79
CA PHE A 11 8.29 -35.95 19.68
C PHE A 11 7.80 -36.96 18.64
N CYS A 12 6.57 -37.48 18.75
CA CYS A 12 6.04 -38.49 17.82
C CYS A 12 4.83 -38.05 16.97
N VAL A 13 4.43 -36.78 17.01
CA VAL A 13 3.33 -36.25 16.14
C VAL A 13 3.85 -35.53 14.88
N PHE A 14 5.18 -35.36 14.74
CA PHE A 14 5.77 -34.62 13.61
C PHE A 14 6.21 -35.49 12.40
N ILE A 15 5.94 -36.80 12.36
CA ILE A 15 6.49 -37.68 11.30
C ILE A 15 5.43 -38.43 10.46
N LEU A 16 4.12 -38.21 10.63
CA LEU A 16 3.12 -38.88 9.79
C LEU A 16 1.96 -37.97 9.33
N VAL A 17 2.27 -37.04 8.41
CA VAL A 17 1.28 -36.52 7.43
C VAL A 17 2.01 -36.40 6.07
N PRO A 18 1.40 -36.79 4.94
CA PRO A 18 2.11 -37.06 3.69
C PRO A 18 2.67 -35.79 3.01
N ARG A 19 3.77 -35.96 2.27
CA ARG A 19 4.22 -35.03 1.22
C ARG A 19 3.05 -34.74 0.26
N SER A 20 2.50 -33.54 0.32
CA SER A 20 1.83 -32.94 -0.84
C SER A 20 2.88 -32.21 -1.66
N SER A 21 2.96 -32.54 -2.94
CA SER A 21 3.83 -31.95 -3.95
C SER A 21 3.75 -30.42 -3.93
N SER A 22 4.90 -29.78 -3.72
CA SER A 22 5.09 -28.37 -4.06
C SER A 22 5.12 -28.24 -5.59
N GLN A 23 4.02 -27.81 -6.19
CA GLN A 23 4.09 -27.10 -7.47
C GLN A 23 4.66 -25.70 -7.23
N PRO A 24 5.41 -25.13 -8.19
CA PRO A 24 5.93 -23.78 -8.08
C PRO A 24 4.77 -22.77 -8.00
N PRO A 25 4.97 -21.61 -7.34
CA PRO A 25 3.93 -20.60 -7.25
C PRO A 25 3.66 -20.04 -8.64
N THR A 26 2.42 -20.19 -9.11
CA THR A 26 1.88 -19.37 -10.20
C THR A 26 1.63 -17.99 -9.63
N ASP A 27 2.27 -16.97 -10.21
CA ASP A 27 2.02 -15.56 -9.92
C ASP A 27 0.52 -15.24 -10.01
N SER A 28 -0.10 -15.13 -8.85
CA SER A 28 -1.38 -14.45 -8.65
C SER A 28 -1.41 -14.00 -7.20
N LEU A 29 -1.52 -12.68 -6.99
CA LEU A 29 -1.75 -12.09 -5.67
C LEU A 29 -2.90 -12.83 -4.98
N PRO A 30 -2.79 -13.25 -3.70
CA PRO A 30 -3.85 -14.00 -3.06
C PRO A 30 -5.12 -13.15 -2.99
N ASN A 31 -6.19 -13.61 -3.66
CA ASN A 31 -7.50 -12.97 -3.62
C ASN A 31 -7.94 -12.75 -2.16
N VAL A 32 -7.98 -11.49 -1.71
CA VAL A 32 -8.32 -11.15 -0.32
C VAL A 32 -9.83 -11.25 -0.12
N ILE A 33 -10.27 -12.21 0.70
CA ILE A 33 -11.67 -12.37 1.08
C ILE A 33 -11.96 -11.55 2.34
N TYR A 34 -12.97 -10.68 2.27
CA TYR A 34 -13.56 -10.06 3.45
C TYR A 34 -14.89 -10.74 3.73
N TYR A 35 -15.05 -11.40 4.88
CA TYR A 35 -16.29 -12.07 5.25
C TYR A 35 -16.78 -11.64 6.63
N ASN A 36 -18.09 -11.70 6.82
CA ASN A 36 -18.76 -11.41 8.08
C ASN A 36 -18.41 -12.51 9.11
N THR A 37 -18.21 -12.14 10.37
CA THR A 37 -17.97 -13.11 11.45
C THR A 37 -19.23 -13.85 11.89
N MET A 38 -20.41 -13.42 11.42
CA MET A 38 -21.68 -14.10 11.66
C MET A 38 -21.93 -15.20 10.62
N SER A 39 -22.49 -16.32 11.09
CA SER A 39 -22.79 -17.48 10.25
C SER A 39 -24.27 -17.83 10.24
N PHE A 40 -24.79 -18.26 9.10
CA PHE A 40 -26.14 -18.81 8.99
C PHE A 40 -26.19 -20.31 9.34
N SER A 41 -27.37 -20.79 9.72
CA SER A 41 -27.60 -22.21 10.01
C SER A 41 -27.81 -23.01 8.72
N PRO A 42 -27.37 -24.27 8.65
CA PRO A 42 -27.55 -25.12 7.48
C PRO A 42 -29.03 -25.40 7.22
N GLY A 43 -29.47 -25.34 5.97
CA GLY A 43 -30.87 -25.46 5.57
C GLY A 43 -31.74 -24.27 5.98
N SER A 44 -31.16 -23.13 6.38
CA SER A 44 -31.92 -21.93 6.72
C SER A 44 -32.62 -21.33 5.50
N ALA A 45 -33.65 -20.50 5.75
CA ALA A 45 -34.29 -19.73 4.69
C ALA A 45 -33.30 -18.74 4.05
N PHE A 46 -32.45 -18.10 4.87
CA PHE A 46 -31.36 -17.26 4.38
C PHE A 46 -30.40 -18.00 3.43
N GLU A 47 -29.97 -19.24 3.75
CA GLU A 47 -29.09 -20.02 2.87
C GLU A 47 -29.72 -20.25 1.48
N ARG A 48 -30.99 -20.66 1.43
CA ARG A 48 -31.71 -20.84 0.16
C ARG A 48 -31.85 -19.52 -0.62
N ASN A 49 -32.15 -18.43 0.08
CA ASN A 49 -32.29 -17.11 -0.54
C ASN A 49 -30.94 -16.60 -1.07
N LEU A 50 -29.86 -16.86 -0.35
CA LEU A 50 -28.50 -16.51 -0.75
C LEU A 50 -28.05 -17.32 -1.96
N ASP A 51 -28.29 -18.63 -1.98
CA ASP A 51 -27.95 -19.49 -3.12
C ASP A 51 -28.68 -19.05 -4.38
N ALA A 52 -29.98 -18.75 -4.28
CA ALA A 52 -30.76 -18.23 -5.39
C ALA A 52 -30.30 -16.83 -5.84
N ALA A 53 -29.90 -15.95 -4.91
CA ALA A 53 -29.45 -14.60 -5.23
C ALA A 53 -28.09 -14.64 -5.95
N LEU A 54 -27.18 -15.47 -5.46
CA LEU A 54 -25.87 -15.71 -6.09
C LEU A 54 -26.04 -16.36 -7.46
N GLN A 55 -26.93 -17.33 -7.60
CA GLN A 55 -27.21 -17.94 -8.91
C GLN A 55 -27.71 -16.89 -9.91
N SER A 56 -28.65 -16.02 -9.52
CA SER A 56 -29.14 -14.94 -10.37
C SER A 56 -28.06 -13.91 -10.75
N VAL A 57 -27.09 -13.67 -9.86
CA VAL A 57 -25.97 -12.75 -10.12
C VAL A 57 -24.94 -13.39 -11.06
N ILE A 58 -24.56 -14.64 -10.79
CA ILE A 58 -23.52 -15.36 -11.53
C ILE A 58 -23.99 -15.73 -12.94
N SER A 59 -25.27 -16.10 -13.13
CA SER A 59 -25.78 -16.50 -14.45
C SER A 59 -26.15 -15.32 -15.36
N SER A 60 -25.92 -14.08 -14.91
CA SER A 60 -26.26 -12.88 -15.68
C SER A 60 -25.15 -12.51 -16.65
N SER A 61 -25.53 -12.14 -17.88
CA SER A 61 -24.62 -11.60 -18.90
C SER A 61 -24.32 -10.10 -18.75
N ARG A 62 -24.93 -9.42 -17.77
CA ARG A 62 -24.69 -7.99 -17.49
C ARG A 62 -23.33 -7.79 -16.82
N SER A 63 -22.74 -6.61 -16.99
CA SER A 63 -21.46 -6.23 -16.34
C SER A 63 -21.59 -5.95 -14.84
N SER A 64 -22.78 -5.58 -14.35
CA SER A 64 -23.01 -5.30 -12.92
C SER A 64 -24.33 -5.91 -12.41
N PRO A 65 -24.46 -7.25 -12.41
CA PRO A 65 -25.67 -7.91 -11.97
C PRO A 65 -25.90 -7.75 -10.46
N SER A 66 -27.15 -7.63 -10.06
CA SER A 66 -27.54 -7.61 -8.66
C SER A 66 -28.86 -8.32 -8.44
N ALA A 67 -29.01 -8.90 -7.25
CA ALA A 67 -30.21 -9.60 -6.83
C ALA A 67 -30.47 -9.34 -5.34
N ALA A 68 -31.74 -9.24 -4.98
CA ALA A 68 -32.21 -9.25 -3.61
C ALA A 68 -33.35 -10.27 -3.52
N LEU A 69 -33.21 -11.29 -2.67
CA LEU A 69 -34.19 -12.37 -2.56
C LEU A 69 -34.59 -12.65 -1.10
N GLY A 70 -35.86 -12.98 -0.91
CA GLY A 70 -36.44 -13.30 0.39
C GLY A 70 -37.08 -12.09 1.08
N ALA A 71 -37.39 -12.25 2.36
CA ALA A 71 -37.96 -11.21 3.20
C ALA A 71 -37.24 -11.19 4.56
N SER A 72 -37.27 -10.05 5.25
CA SER A 72 -36.70 -9.94 6.60
C SER A 72 -37.33 -10.99 7.53
N PRO A 73 -36.54 -11.76 8.30
CA PRO A 73 -35.11 -11.58 8.59
C PRO A 73 -34.14 -12.34 7.66
N ASP A 74 -34.63 -13.10 6.69
CA ASP A 74 -33.88 -14.05 5.87
C ASP A 74 -33.53 -13.50 4.46
N VAL A 75 -33.59 -12.18 4.27
CA VAL A 75 -33.28 -11.56 2.98
C VAL A 75 -31.78 -11.61 2.66
N ALA A 76 -31.44 -11.96 1.43
CA ALA A 76 -30.07 -11.97 0.92
C ALA A 76 -29.92 -10.98 -0.23
N TYR A 77 -28.90 -10.13 -0.15
CA TYR A 77 -28.51 -9.18 -1.18
C TYR A 77 -27.19 -9.63 -1.81
N ALA A 78 -27.11 -9.62 -3.14
CA ALA A 78 -25.90 -9.98 -3.88
C ALA A 78 -25.65 -9.01 -5.05
N ARG A 79 -24.39 -8.72 -5.33
CA ARG A 79 -23.94 -7.96 -6.51
C ARG A 79 -22.66 -8.58 -7.06
N GLY A 80 -22.60 -8.69 -8.38
CA GLY A 80 -21.39 -8.92 -9.15
C GLY A 80 -21.01 -7.65 -9.92
N GLU A 81 -19.73 -7.42 -10.11
CA GLU A 81 -19.20 -6.41 -11.04
C GLU A 81 -18.06 -7.06 -11.84
N CYS A 82 -18.10 -6.96 -13.17
CA CYS A 82 -17.09 -7.46 -14.08
C CYS A 82 -16.36 -6.27 -14.70
N TYR A 83 -15.02 -6.28 -14.65
CA TYR A 83 -14.17 -5.20 -15.17
C TYR A 83 -13.57 -5.57 -16.53
N ASN A 84 -12.81 -4.66 -17.13
CA ASN A 84 -12.02 -4.90 -18.36
C ASN A 84 -12.80 -5.41 -19.59
N ASN A 85 -14.09 -5.05 -19.72
CA ASN A 85 -14.94 -5.46 -20.84
C ASN A 85 -14.95 -6.98 -21.08
N LEU A 86 -14.96 -7.76 -20.00
CA LEU A 86 -15.08 -9.22 -20.08
C LEU A 86 -16.26 -9.65 -20.95
N SER A 87 -16.07 -10.72 -21.72
CA SER A 87 -17.17 -11.34 -22.43
C SER A 87 -18.24 -11.81 -21.43
N PRO A 88 -19.52 -11.92 -21.84
CA PRO A 88 -20.56 -12.44 -20.96
C PRO A 88 -20.20 -13.79 -20.33
N GLN A 89 -19.52 -14.67 -21.08
CA GLN A 89 -19.09 -15.99 -20.63
C GLN A 89 -17.97 -15.89 -19.59
N ASP A 90 -16.98 -15.02 -19.81
CA ASP A 90 -15.86 -14.85 -18.88
C ASP A 90 -16.30 -14.16 -17.58
N CYS A 91 -17.28 -13.27 -17.66
CA CYS A 91 -17.90 -12.65 -16.49
C CYS A 91 -18.61 -13.70 -15.61
N VAL A 92 -19.41 -14.59 -16.22
CA VAL A 92 -20.05 -15.72 -15.53
C VAL A 92 -19.00 -16.63 -14.88
N LEU A 93 -17.92 -16.94 -15.61
CA LEU A 93 -16.83 -17.78 -15.11
C LEU A 93 -16.12 -17.13 -13.91
N CYS A 94 -15.76 -15.85 -14.01
CA CYS A 94 -15.09 -15.12 -12.94
C CYS A 94 -15.96 -15.04 -11.67
N LEU A 95 -17.23 -14.66 -11.79
CA LEU A 95 -18.15 -14.60 -10.66
C LEU A 95 -18.39 -15.99 -10.04
N GLY A 96 -18.42 -17.05 -10.86
CA GLY A 96 -18.49 -18.44 -10.42
C GLY A 96 -17.27 -18.85 -9.59
N MET A 97 -16.06 -18.55 -10.05
CA MET A 97 -14.82 -18.81 -9.32
C MET A 97 -14.74 -17.99 -8.03
N ALA A 98 -15.19 -16.74 -8.05
CA ALA A 98 -15.26 -15.91 -6.85
C ALA A 98 -16.20 -16.53 -5.80
N ASN A 99 -17.38 -17.01 -6.22
CA ASN A 99 -18.31 -17.68 -5.32
C ASN A 99 -17.73 -18.98 -4.74
N GLN A 100 -17.12 -19.82 -5.57
CA GLN A 100 -16.47 -21.06 -5.11
C GLN A 100 -15.36 -20.78 -4.10
N THR A 101 -14.56 -19.74 -4.34
CA THR A 101 -13.47 -19.33 -3.44
C THR A 101 -14.01 -18.89 -2.07
N ILE A 102 -15.05 -18.05 -2.07
CA ILE A 102 -15.72 -17.63 -0.82
C ILE A 102 -16.31 -18.84 -0.09
N ARG A 103 -17.07 -19.70 -0.78
CA ARG A 103 -17.76 -20.84 -0.17
C ARG A 103 -16.79 -21.93 0.29
N GLY A 104 -15.63 -22.06 -0.33
CA GLY A 104 -14.57 -22.97 0.11
C GLY A 104 -13.91 -22.53 1.42
N GLN A 105 -13.63 -21.23 1.58
CA GLN A 105 -12.95 -20.72 2.77
C GLN A 105 -13.90 -20.38 3.93
N ALA A 106 -15.10 -19.87 3.63
CA ALA A 106 -16.08 -19.44 4.61
C ALA A 106 -17.51 -19.88 4.19
N PRO A 107 -17.81 -21.20 4.21
CA PRO A 107 -19.03 -21.77 3.63
C PRO A 107 -20.35 -21.24 4.23
N ARG A 108 -20.30 -20.69 5.45
CA ARG A 108 -21.48 -20.31 6.23
C ARG A 108 -21.56 -18.82 6.56
N THR A 109 -20.68 -18.00 6.00
CA THR A 109 -20.70 -16.56 6.31
C THR A 109 -21.96 -15.89 5.78
N ILE A 110 -22.56 -15.00 6.58
CA ILE A 110 -23.74 -14.20 6.21
C ILE A 110 -23.39 -13.12 5.17
N GLY A 111 -22.12 -12.72 5.10
CA GLY A 111 -21.67 -11.75 4.12
C GLY A 111 -20.25 -12.00 3.68
N ALA A 112 -19.97 -11.72 2.41
CA ALA A 112 -18.62 -11.81 1.88
C ALA A 112 -18.41 -10.83 0.74
N ARG A 113 -17.14 -10.49 0.52
CA ARG A 113 -16.64 -9.66 -0.57
C ARG A 113 -15.36 -10.28 -1.08
N LEU A 114 -15.28 -10.44 -2.38
CA LEU A 114 -14.08 -10.92 -3.03
C LEU A 114 -13.86 -10.11 -4.29
N PHE A 115 -12.66 -9.56 -4.41
CA PHE A 115 -12.13 -9.05 -5.66
C PHE A 115 -11.21 -10.14 -6.23
N SER A 116 -11.61 -10.74 -7.34
CA SER A 116 -10.78 -11.67 -8.09
C SER A 116 -9.98 -10.87 -9.10
N ASN A 117 -8.65 -10.94 -9.03
CA ASN A 117 -7.76 -10.26 -9.98
C ASN A 117 -6.84 -11.29 -10.64
N SER A 118 -6.98 -11.45 -11.95
CA SER A 118 -6.12 -12.27 -12.80
C SER A 118 -5.73 -11.46 -14.04
N SER A 119 -4.67 -11.88 -14.74
CA SER A 119 -4.23 -11.27 -16.00
C SER A 119 -5.35 -11.17 -17.03
N ASP A 120 -6.24 -12.16 -17.04
CA ASP A 120 -7.24 -12.33 -18.10
C ASP A 120 -8.67 -11.96 -17.67
N TYR A 121 -8.94 -11.87 -16.36
CA TYR A 121 -10.27 -11.54 -15.84
C TYR A 121 -10.24 -10.93 -14.44
N SER A 122 -11.01 -9.86 -14.27
CA SER A 122 -11.20 -9.18 -12.99
C SER A 122 -12.69 -9.01 -12.69
N CYS A 123 -13.10 -9.46 -11.51
CA CYS A 123 -14.48 -9.32 -11.04
C CYS A 123 -14.57 -9.14 -9.54
N TYR A 124 -15.65 -8.51 -9.11
CA TYR A 124 -16.01 -8.29 -7.73
C TYR A 124 -17.33 -9.01 -7.43
N LEU A 125 -17.35 -9.80 -6.36
CA LEU A 125 -18.57 -10.45 -5.86
C LEU A 125 -18.79 -10.04 -4.41
N ARG A 126 -20.01 -9.57 -4.10
CA ARG A 126 -20.44 -9.24 -2.74
C ARG A 126 -21.80 -9.79 -2.44
N TYR A 127 -21.98 -10.32 -1.24
CA TYR A 127 -23.30 -10.58 -0.67
C TYR A 127 -23.36 -10.24 0.82
N GLU A 128 -24.54 -9.88 1.31
CA GLU A 128 -24.82 -9.48 2.70
C GLU A 128 -26.31 -9.73 3.03
N ASN A 129 -26.68 -9.66 4.32
CA ASN A 129 -28.07 -9.70 4.80
C ASN A 129 -28.71 -8.31 5.06
N TYR A 130 -28.04 -7.23 4.63
CA TYR A 130 -28.57 -5.86 4.67
C TYR A 130 -28.51 -5.24 3.28
N ASP A 131 -29.39 -4.28 3.02
CA ASP A 131 -29.43 -3.59 1.74
C ASP A 131 -28.18 -2.70 1.57
N PHE A 132 -27.32 -3.10 0.63
CA PHE A 132 -26.21 -2.29 0.13
C PHE A 132 -26.39 -1.90 -1.34
N LEU A 133 -27.52 -2.27 -1.96
CA LEU A 133 -27.84 -2.02 -3.37
C LEU A 133 -28.52 -0.67 -3.57
N GLY A 134 -28.97 -0.01 -2.49
CA GLY A 134 -29.51 1.34 -2.53
C GLY A 134 -31.01 1.40 -2.81
N GLY A 135 -31.80 0.55 -2.15
CA GLY A 135 -33.27 0.57 -2.22
C GLY A 135 -33.88 -0.47 -3.17
N VAL A 136 -33.16 -1.55 -3.46
CA VAL A 136 -33.71 -2.66 -4.28
C VAL A 136 -34.71 -3.45 -3.45
N THR A 137 -35.96 -3.54 -3.92
CA THR A 137 -36.99 -4.37 -3.27
C THR A 137 -36.67 -5.86 -3.47
N PRO A 138 -36.57 -6.66 -2.38
CA PRO A 138 -36.34 -8.08 -2.49
C PRO A 138 -37.48 -8.79 -3.23
N ARG A 139 -37.14 -9.68 -4.17
CA ARG A 139 -38.14 -10.55 -4.78
C ARG A 139 -38.37 -11.76 -3.88
N ILE A 140 -39.62 -12.08 -3.64
CA ILE A 140 -40.01 -13.33 -2.99
C ILE A 140 -40.13 -14.38 -4.11
N PRO A 141 -39.42 -15.53 -4.04
CA PRO A 141 -39.58 -16.58 -5.03
C PRO A 141 -41.05 -17.05 -5.10
N GLU A 142 -41.68 -16.87 -6.25
CA GLU A 142 -43.01 -17.43 -6.53
C GLU A 142 -42.85 -18.93 -6.77
N GLY A 143 -43.25 -19.76 -5.80
CA GLY A 143 -43.45 -21.20 -6.00
C GLY A 143 -42.78 -22.13 -4.99
N THR A 144 -43.45 -22.34 -3.86
CA THR A 144 -43.78 -23.67 -3.28
C THR A 144 -44.71 -23.41 -2.09
N ILE A 145 -45.93 -22.98 -2.39
CA ILE A 145 -47.05 -23.19 -1.49
C ILE A 145 -47.52 -24.61 -1.78
N GLU A 146 -47.09 -25.57 -0.96
CA GLU A 146 -47.98 -26.67 -0.58
C GLU A 146 -47.55 -27.26 0.78
N ASN A 147 -48.44 -27.04 1.76
CA ASN A 147 -48.63 -27.80 3.00
C ASN A 147 -47.65 -27.56 4.17
N ALA A 148 -47.69 -26.36 4.74
CA ALA A 148 -47.60 -26.21 6.20
C ALA A 148 -49.03 -25.99 6.75
N PRO A 149 -49.47 -26.70 7.79
CA PRO A 149 -50.84 -26.56 8.30
C PRO A 149 -51.04 -25.15 8.86
N ALA A 150 -52.17 -24.54 8.53
CA ALA A 150 -52.60 -23.26 9.08
C ALA A 150 -52.61 -23.35 10.61
N ALA A 151 -51.83 -22.48 11.26
CA ALA A 151 -51.96 -22.25 12.68
C ALA A 151 -53.34 -21.64 12.96
N PRO A 152 -54.12 -22.16 13.94
CA PRO A 152 -55.40 -21.57 14.29
C PRO A 152 -55.15 -20.23 14.98
N LEU A 153 -55.88 -19.19 14.54
CA LEU A 153 -55.92 -17.90 15.22
C LEU A 153 -56.56 -18.04 16.59
N LEU A 154 -55.78 -17.64 17.60
CA LEU A 154 -56.14 -17.18 18.94
C LEU A 154 -57.40 -17.82 19.57
N ARG A 155 -57.20 -18.95 20.27
CA ARG A 155 -57.96 -19.23 21.49
C ARG A 155 -57.26 -18.58 22.67
N ASN A 156 -58.03 -17.80 23.42
CA ASN A 156 -57.65 -17.07 24.62
C ASN A 156 -56.52 -17.71 25.42
N ALA A 157 -55.46 -16.91 25.67
CA ALA A 157 -54.40 -17.27 26.60
C ALA A 157 -55.01 -17.43 28.00
N ALA A 158 -55.21 -18.68 28.42
CA ALA A 158 -55.28 -18.99 29.84
C ALA A 158 -53.99 -18.49 30.48
N GLN A 159 -54.10 -17.78 31.59
CA GLN A 159 -52.96 -17.28 32.35
C GLN A 159 -52.08 -18.47 32.77
N ALA A 160 -50.99 -18.69 32.02
CA ALA A 160 -49.93 -19.60 32.41
C ALA A 160 -49.07 -18.86 33.44
N SER A 161 -49.21 -19.22 34.70
CA SER A 161 -48.25 -18.83 35.73
C SER A 161 -46.92 -19.54 35.46
N PHE A 162 -45.96 -18.83 34.85
CA PHE A 162 -44.60 -19.33 34.69
C PHE A 162 -43.95 -19.46 36.08
N PRO A 163 -43.28 -20.58 36.41
CA PRO A 163 -42.59 -20.71 37.68
C PRO A 163 -41.50 -19.63 37.80
N LEU A 164 -41.50 -18.92 38.93
CA LEU A 164 -40.65 -17.75 39.22
C LEU A 164 -39.17 -17.96 38.84
N GLY A 165 -38.67 -19.21 38.95
CA GLY A 165 -37.29 -19.56 38.63
C GLY A 165 -36.88 -19.34 37.17
N ILE A 166 -37.78 -19.52 36.20
CA ILE A 166 -37.46 -19.35 34.77
C ILE A 166 -37.30 -17.85 34.45
N VAL A 167 -38.18 -17.01 35.00
CA VAL A 167 -38.14 -15.56 34.79
C VAL A 167 -36.87 -14.95 35.39
N VAL A 168 -36.50 -15.38 36.60
CA VAL A 168 -35.27 -14.92 37.27
C VAL A 168 -34.02 -15.35 36.50
N GLY A 169 -34.00 -16.59 35.96
CA GLY A 169 -32.89 -17.09 35.17
C GLY A 169 -32.64 -16.31 33.87
N VAL A 170 -33.71 -15.98 33.13
CA VAL A 170 -33.60 -15.20 31.88
C VAL A 170 -33.13 -13.77 32.16
N LEU A 171 -33.67 -13.12 33.20
CA LEU A 171 -33.26 -11.75 33.57
C LEU A 171 -31.79 -11.69 34.00
N ALA A 172 -31.32 -12.68 34.77
CA ALA A 172 -29.91 -12.78 35.14
C ALA A 172 -29.01 -13.00 33.92
N GLY A 173 -29.43 -13.85 32.97
CA GLY A 173 -28.70 -14.11 31.73
C GLY A 173 -28.54 -12.87 30.85
N VAL A 174 -29.62 -12.09 30.66
CA VAL A 174 -29.59 -10.84 29.87
C VAL A 174 -28.70 -9.79 30.53
N LEU A 175 -28.71 -9.68 31.86
CA LEU A 175 -27.86 -8.73 32.56
C LEU A 175 -26.36 -9.06 32.36
N VAL A 176 -25.99 -10.34 32.45
CA VAL A 176 -24.59 -10.78 32.26
C VAL A 176 -24.11 -10.54 30.83
N THR A 177 -24.95 -10.77 29.82
CA THR A 177 -24.56 -10.52 28.42
C THR A 177 -24.40 -9.03 28.13
N LEU A 178 -25.30 -8.18 28.64
CA LEU A 178 -25.19 -6.72 28.49
C LEU A 178 -23.95 -6.16 29.18
N VAL A 179 -23.64 -6.63 30.40
CA VAL A 179 -22.40 -6.25 31.11
C VAL A 179 -21.17 -6.74 30.34
N GLY A 180 -21.20 -7.97 29.79
CA GLY A 180 -20.12 -8.49 28.95
C GLY A 180 -19.87 -7.67 27.68
N ILE A 181 -20.93 -7.25 26.99
CA ILE A 181 -20.84 -6.37 25.81
C ILE A 181 -20.30 -4.99 26.20
N PHE A 182 -20.79 -4.40 27.30
CA PHE A 182 -20.31 -3.11 27.79
C PHE A 182 -18.82 -3.17 28.17
N VAL A 183 -18.40 -4.21 28.90
CA VAL A 183 -16.99 -4.44 29.24
C VAL A 183 -16.16 -4.65 27.98
N PHE A 184 -16.62 -5.45 27.02
CA PHE A 184 -15.93 -5.63 25.74
C PHE A 184 -15.77 -4.31 24.99
N PHE A 185 -16.80 -3.47 24.94
CA PHE A 185 -16.75 -2.17 24.28
C PHE A 185 -15.83 -1.18 25.03
N CYS A 186 -15.89 -1.16 26.36
CA CYS A 186 -14.99 -0.38 27.20
C CYS A 186 -13.53 -0.84 27.05
N LEU A 187 -13.28 -2.15 27.01
CA LEU A 187 -11.95 -2.72 26.80
C LEU A 187 -11.45 -2.46 25.38
N ARG A 188 -12.30 -2.55 24.36
CA ARG A 188 -11.97 -2.24 22.96
C ARG A 188 -11.68 -0.75 22.79
N ARG A 189 -12.46 0.13 23.40
CA ARG A 189 -12.23 1.58 23.42
C ARG A 189 -10.94 1.92 24.16
N ARG A 190 -10.69 1.30 25.32
CA ARG A 190 -9.42 1.42 26.06
C ARG A 190 -8.23 0.86 25.28
N ARG A 191 -8.39 -0.24 24.53
CA ARG A 191 -7.35 -0.85 23.70
C ARG A 191 -7.02 0.02 22.48
N SER A 192 -8.02 0.59 21.81
CA SER A 192 -7.83 1.55 20.71
C SER A 192 -7.08 2.81 21.19
N LEU A 193 -7.48 3.37 22.34
CA LEU A 193 -6.78 4.51 22.96
C LEU A 193 -5.37 4.14 23.47
N ARG A 194 -5.17 2.92 23.99
CA ARG A 194 -3.84 2.41 24.38
C ARG A 194 -2.93 2.18 23.19
N ILE A 195 -3.43 1.68 22.07
CA ILE A 195 -2.65 1.51 20.82
C ILE A 195 -2.24 2.89 20.28
N ARG A 196 -3.14 3.88 20.29
CA ARG A 196 -2.80 5.28 19.93
C ARG A 196 -1.73 5.87 20.85
N ARG A 197 -1.87 5.71 22.17
CA ARG A 197 -0.84 6.15 23.13
C ARG A 197 0.47 5.40 22.99
N LYS A 198 0.42 4.09 22.74
CA LYS A 198 1.62 3.28 22.55
C LYS A 198 2.36 3.68 21.27
N PHE A 199 1.66 3.97 20.17
CA PHE A 199 2.27 4.52 18.96
C PHE A 199 2.92 5.88 19.20
N HIS A 200 2.23 6.77 19.94
CA HIS A 200 2.80 8.05 20.38
C HIS A 200 4.03 7.86 21.29
N LEU A 201 4.04 6.87 22.18
CA LEU A 201 5.20 6.56 23.03
C LEU A 201 6.36 5.90 22.26
N ASP A 202 6.07 4.95 21.36
CA ASP A 202 7.08 4.24 20.58
C ASP A 202 7.74 5.16 19.52
N THR A 203 7.04 6.22 19.07
CA THR A 203 7.64 7.29 18.24
C THR A 203 8.47 8.29 19.06
N PHE A 204 8.22 8.39 20.37
CA PHE A 204 8.93 9.28 21.29
C PHE A 204 10.21 8.68 21.91
N ASP A 205 10.49 7.39 21.67
CA ASP A 205 11.79 6.77 22.00
C ASP A 205 12.83 6.95 20.87
N LEU A 206 12.49 7.71 19.82
CA LEU A 206 13.50 8.20 18.90
C LEU A 206 14.34 9.25 19.64
N PRO A 207 15.68 9.12 19.67
CA PRO A 207 16.54 10.12 20.30
C PRO A 207 16.15 11.48 19.75
N VAL A 208 16.06 12.52 20.60
CA VAL A 208 15.83 13.90 20.16
C VAL A 208 16.78 14.19 18.99
N ILE A 209 16.26 14.20 17.77
CA ILE A 209 17.10 14.32 16.58
C ILE A 209 17.34 15.80 16.38
N ASP A 210 18.52 16.25 16.76
CA ASP A 210 18.95 17.64 16.63
C ASP A 210 18.68 18.15 15.21
N GLY A 211 17.91 19.24 15.09
CA GLY A 211 17.61 19.89 13.81
C GLY A 211 16.34 19.40 13.07
N ILE A 212 15.51 18.54 13.67
CA ILE A 212 14.23 18.10 13.09
C ILE A 212 13.06 18.66 13.91
N SER A 213 12.21 19.47 13.27
CA SER A 213 11.11 20.18 13.92
C SER A 213 9.82 19.36 13.97
N ASN A 214 9.11 19.42 15.10
CA ASN A 214 7.74 18.93 15.20
C ASN A 214 6.77 20.06 14.85
N PHE A 215 6.03 19.90 13.76
CA PHE A 215 5.06 20.86 13.26
C PHE A 215 3.64 20.47 13.66
N THR A 216 2.80 21.47 13.89
CA THR A 216 1.36 21.24 14.08
C THR A 216 0.64 21.15 12.74
N TYR A 217 -0.50 20.45 12.71
CA TYR A 217 -1.32 20.36 11.50
C TYR A 217 -1.73 21.75 11.00
N HIS A 218 -2.15 22.64 11.91
CA HIS A 218 -2.58 24.00 11.57
C HIS A 218 -1.43 24.81 10.93
N GLU A 219 -0.20 24.61 11.38
CA GLU A 219 0.96 25.29 10.80
C GLU A 219 1.20 24.86 9.36
N LEU A 220 1.14 23.56 9.08
CA LEU A 220 1.29 23.02 7.72
C LEU A 220 0.09 23.34 6.82
N GLU A 221 -1.11 23.35 7.39
CA GLU A 221 -2.33 23.82 6.71
C GLU A 221 -2.18 25.29 6.28
N THR A 222 -1.66 26.14 7.17
CA THR A 222 -1.39 27.54 6.84
C THR A 222 -0.30 27.66 5.76
N ALA A 223 0.80 26.92 5.92
CA ALA A 223 1.94 26.94 5.00
C ALA A 223 1.57 26.49 3.57
N THR A 224 0.65 25.53 3.45
CA THR A 224 0.19 24.97 2.17
C THR A 224 -1.07 25.65 1.62
N LYS A 225 -1.58 26.70 2.28
CA LYS A 225 -2.85 27.38 1.95
C LYS A 225 -4.03 26.39 1.93
N GLY A 226 -4.15 25.57 2.96
CA GLY A 226 -5.21 24.58 3.13
C GLY A 226 -5.02 23.33 2.27
N PHE A 227 -3.78 22.90 2.01
CA PHE A 227 -3.48 21.79 1.10
C PHE A 227 -4.14 21.94 -0.28
N SER A 228 -4.09 23.17 -0.82
CA SER A 228 -4.70 23.53 -2.09
C SER A 228 -4.08 22.77 -3.27
N ASP A 229 -4.90 22.35 -4.23
CA ASP A 229 -4.43 21.71 -5.47
C ASP A 229 -3.48 22.60 -6.28
N ILE A 230 -3.53 23.94 -6.13
CA ILE A 230 -2.60 24.87 -6.78
C ILE A 230 -1.16 24.66 -6.28
N ASN A 231 -1.01 24.24 -5.03
CA ASN A 231 0.29 23.97 -4.41
C ASN A 231 0.68 22.49 -4.51
N LYS A 232 -0.12 21.65 -5.18
CA LYS A 232 0.16 20.22 -5.27
C LYS A 232 1.30 19.96 -6.25
N LEU A 233 2.37 19.35 -5.75
CA LEU A 233 3.54 18.97 -6.54
C LEU A 233 3.35 17.60 -7.20
N GLY A 234 2.61 16.70 -6.56
CA GLY A 234 2.34 15.37 -7.11
C GLY A 234 1.56 14.47 -6.16
N ARG A 235 1.13 13.32 -6.67
CA ARG A 235 0.50 12.24 -5.89
C ARG A 235 1.08 10.90 -6.34
N GLY A 236 1.58 10.13 -5.38
CA GLY A 236 2.11 8.78 -5.62
C GLY A 236 1.45 7.74 -4.73
N ALA A 237 1.98 6.51 -4.76
CA ALA A 237 1.51 5.41 -3.92
C ALA A 237 1.61 5.73 -2.41
N PHE A 238 2.53 6.61 -2.05
CA PHE A 238 2.86 6.98 -0.67
C PHE A 238 2.16 8.26 -0.19
N GLY A 239 1.16 8.75 -0.94
CA GLY A 239 0.38 9.93 -0.58
C GLY A 239 0.63 11.14 -1.49
N THR A 240 0.31 12.33 -0.98
CA THR A 240 0.26 13.57 -1.76
C THR A 240 1.31 14.56 -1.27
N VAL A 241 2.01 15.22 -2.20
CA VAL A 241 3.05 16.20 -1.90
C VAL A 241 2.60 17.60 -2.30
N PHE A 242 2.73 18.56 -1.39
CA PHE A 242 2.38 19.96 -1.58
C PHE A 242 3.59 20.87 -1.36
N LYS A 243 3.68 21.96 -2.11
CA LYS A 243 4.58 23.07 -1.82
C LYS A 243 3.99 23.89 -0.68
N GLY A 244 4.83 24.25 0.29
CA GLY A 244 4.46 25.13 1.39
C GLY A 244 5.52 26.18 1.65
N VAL A 245 5.13 27.24 2.34
CA VAL A 245 6.05 28.26 2.86
C VAL A 245 5.84 28.35 4.38
N LEU A 246 6.88 28.00 5.14
CA LEU A 246 6.87 28.07 6.59
C LEU A 246 6.91 29.54 7.08
N LYS A 247 6.65 29.77 8.36
CA LYS A 247 6.62 31.13 8.96
C LYS A 247 7.96 31.87 8.87
N ASP A 248 9.05 31.13 8.82
CA ASP A 248 10.41 31.67 8.64
C ASP A 248 10.73 32.02 7.17
N GLY A 249 9.79 31.79 6.25
CA GLY A 249 9.96 32.00 4.81
C GLY A 249 10.58 30.83 4.07
N SER A 250 10.95 29.73 4.76
CA SER A 250 11.52 28.55 4.13
C SER A 250 10.48 27.87 3.22
N GLU A 251 10.84 27.63 1.96
CA GLU A 251 10.05 26.79 1.07
C GLU A 251 10.24 25.31 1.41
N VAL A 252 9.15 24.57 1.50
CA VAL A 252 9.14 23.16 1.91
C VAL A 252 8.25 22.31 1.01
N ALA A 253 8.59 21.02 0.91
CA ALA A 253 7.73 20.00 0.36
C ALA A 253 7.04 19.24 1.50
N VAL A 254 5.72 19.34 1.57
CA VAL A 254 4.86 18.77 2.61
C VAL A 254 4.21 17.51 2.05
N LYS A 255 4.70 16.34 2.47
CA LYS A 255 4.22 15.01 2.04
C LYS A 255 3.22 14.48 3.05
N GLN A 256 1.93 14.48 2.69
CA GLN A 256 0.85 13.89 3.47
C GLN A 256 0.68 12.43 3.08
N LEU A 257 0.83 11.51 4.04
CA LEU A 257 0.76 10.07 3.81
C LEU A 257 -0.69 9.56 3.92
N ASP A 258 -1.09 8.66 3.02
CA ASP A 258 -2.42 8.03 3.03
C ASP A 258 -2.46 6.87 4.05
N LEU A 259 -3.05 7.10 5.23
CA LEU A 259 -2.96 6.18 6.39
C LEU A 259 -4.08 5.14 6.49
N HIS A 260 -4.87 4.96 5.44
CA HIS A 260 -5.95 3.97 5.44
C HIS A 260 -5.46 2.52 5.44
N SER A 261 -4.14 2.28 5.38
CA SER A 261 -3.53 0.96 5.42
C SER A 261 -2.52 0.82 6.58
N LYS A 262 -2.34 -0.42 7.08
CA LYS A 262 -1.22 -0.76 7.99
C LYS A 262 0.16 -0.51 7.34
N GLN A 263 0.18 -0.40 6.01
CA GLN A 263 1.36 -0.14 5.21
C GLN A 263 1.80 1.32 5.31
N GLY A 264 0.90 2.30 5.19
CA GLY A 264 1.22 3.73 5.33
C GLY A 264 1.81 4.09 6.71
N GLN A 265 1.43 3.34 7.76
CA GLN A 265 2.03 3.48 9.10
C GLN A 265 3.47 2.95 9.17
N ARG A 266 3.78 1.86 8.46
CA ARG A 266 5.15 1.32 8.38
C ARG A 266 6.04 2.20 7.52
N GLU A 267 5.51 2.73 6.42
CA GLU A 267 6.21 3.67 5.54
C GLU A 267 6.59 4.95 6.30
N PHE A 268 5.67 5.52 7.08
CA PHE A 268 5.98 6.65 7.95
C PHE A 268 7.13 6.36 8.91
N VAL A 269 7.10 5.22 9.62
CA VAL A 269 8.13 4.85 10.59
C VAL A 269 9.46 4.54 9.91
N ASN A 270 9.47 3.87 8.76
CA ASN A 270 10.68 3.61 7.99
C ASN A 270 11.30 4.92 7.48
N GLU A 271 10.50 5.77 6.86
CA GLU A 271 10.96 7.04 6.29
C GLU A 271 11.52 7.96 7.39
N LEU A 272 10.82 8.02 8.54
CA LEU A 272 11.26 8.75 9.73
C LEU A 272 12.41 8.07 10.49
N SER A 273 12.67 6.78 10.34
CA SER A 273 13.83 6.12 10.99
C SER A 273 15.09 6.19 10.13
N ILE A 274 14.93 6.12 8.81
CA ILE A 274 16.04 6.06 7.84
C ILE A 274 16.55 7.47 7.55
N ILE A 275 15.65 8.40 7.19
CA ILE A 275 16.06 9.72 6.69
C ILE A 275 16.54 10.62 7.81
N THR A 276 16.06 10.43 9.04
CA THR A 276 16.58 11.17 10.19
C THR A 276 18.02 10.81 10.54
N SER A 277 18.47 9.63 10.10
CA SER A 277 19.81 9.09 10.39
C SER A 277 20.81 9.43 9.29
N ILE A 278 20.37 10.05 8.18
CA ILE A 278 21.18 10.26 6.98
C ILE A 278 21.09 11.73 6.55
N GLN A 279 22.19 12.47 6.67
CA GLN A 279 22.36 13.80 6.07
C GLN A 279 23.40 13.71 4.96
N HIS A 280 22.98 13.89 3.71
CA HIS A 280 23.88 13.87 2.57
C HIS A 280 23.47 14.94 1.55
N LYS A 281 24.45 15.55 0.88
CA LYS A 281 24.23 16.62 -0.10
C LYS A 281 23.34 16.23 -1.30
N ASN A 282 23.19 14.94 -1.56
CA ASN A 282 22.40 14.40 -2.68
C ASN A 282 21.06 13.77 -2.21
N LEU A 283 20.66 13.96 -0.95
CA LEU A 283 19.38 13.48 -0.42
C LEU A 283 18.55 14.66 0.07
N ALA A 284 17.26 14.65 -0.24
CA ALA A 284 16.34 15.68 0.23
C ALA A 284 16.31 15.70 1.77
N LYS A 285 16.69 16.83 2.35
CA LYS A 285 16.78 16.99 3.80
C LYS A 285 15.39 17.00 4.43
N LEU A 286 15.16 16.09 5.37
CA LEU A 286 13.99 16.13 6.25
C LEU A 286 14.13 17.30 7.23
N ARG A 287 13.19 18.24 7.18
CA ARG A 287 13.09 19.41 8.06
C ARG A 287 12.28 19.11 9.31
N GLY A 288 11.29 18.23 9.20
CA GLY A 288 10.38 17.94 10.29
C GLY A 288 9.25 17.00 9.95
N TYR A 289 8.34 16.85 10.89
CA TYR A 289 7.18 15.97 10.77
C TYR A 289 5.99 16.54 11.55
N CYS A 290 4.79 16.04 11.26
CA CYS A 290 3.57 16.30 12.02
C CYS A 290 2.85 14.99 12.34
N LEU A 291 2.53 14.81 13.62
CA LEU A 291 1.82 13.66 14.18
C LEU A 291 0.42 14.02 14.71
N ASP A 292 -0.05 15.23 14.45
CA ASP A 292 -1.35 15.68 14.94
C ASP A 292 -2.46 14.79 14.38
N ARG A 293 -3.41 14.44 15.26
CA ARG A 293 -4.60 13.62 14.91
C ARG A 293 -4.21 12.24 14.33
N ASP A 294 -4.91 11.84 13.27
CA ASP A 294 -4.62 10.65 12.48
C ASP A 294 -3.79 11.00 11.23
N ASP A 295 -3.27 12.22 11.10
CA ASP A 295 -2.43 12.63 9.99
C ASP A 295 -0.97 12.29 10.25
N ARG A 296 -0.26 11.86 9.22
CA ARG A 296 1.20 11.66 9.23
C ARG A 296 1.75 12.44 8.06
N ILE A 297 2.50 13.48 8.40
CA ILE A 297 3.00 14.42 7.41
C ILE A 297 4.50 14.55 7.62
N LEU A 298 5.25 14.46 6.53
CA LEU A 298 6.69 14.68 6.49
C LEU A 298 6.96 16.00 5.78
N VAL A 299 7.92 16.76 6.30
CA VAL A 299 8.28 18.09 5.78
C VAL A 299 9.73 18.04 5.33
N TYR A 300 9.93 18.17 4.03
CA TYR A 300 11.24 18.22 3.38
C TYR A 300 11.57 19.65 2.95
N GLU A 301 12.85 19.91 2.70
CA GLU A 301 13.20 21.07 1.89
C GLU A 301 12.57 20.99 0.50
N PHE A 302 12.20 22.14 -0.06
CA PHE A 302 11.71 22.21 -1.44
C PHE A 302 12.88 22.14 -2.42
N LEU A 303 12.74 21.34 -3.48
CA LEU A 303 13.71 21.22 -4.57
C LEU A 303 13.15 21.91 -5.83
N GLU A 304 13.84 22.95 -6.30
CA GLU A 304 13.35 23.83 -7.38
C GLU A 304 13.26 23.13 -8.75
N ASN A 305 14.15 22.18 -9.02
CA ASN A 305 14.31 21.56 -10.35
C ASN A 305 13.33 20.43 -10.66
N LYS A 306 12.23 20.32 -9.90
CA LYS A 306 11.23 19.24 -10.04
C LYS A 306 11.88 17.84 -9.96
N SER A 307 11.11 16.80 -10.29
CA SER A 307 11.59 15.43 -10.30
C SER A 307 12.24 15.08 -11.65
N LEU A 308 13.15 14.10 -11.62
CA LEU A 308 13.93 13.69 -12.79
C LEU A 308 13.05 13.18 -13.94
N ASP A 309 11.95 12.48 -13.65
CA ASP A 309 10.97 12.03 -14.63
C ASP A 309 10.34 13.22 -15.37
N GLN A 310 10.02 14.31 -14.67
CA GLN A 310 9.50 15.52 -15.31
C GLN A 310 10.56 16.16 -16.20
N LEU A 311 11.83 16.18 -15.79
CA LEU A 311 12.93 16.69 -16.62
C LEU A 311 13.22 15.79 -17.84
N LEU A 312 13.06 14.48 -17.72
CA LEU A 312 13.34 13.52 -18.80
C LEU A 312 12.21 13.45 -19.84
N PHE A 313 10.96 13.64 -19.44
CA PHE A 313 9.79 13.34 -20.27
C PHE A 313 8.88 14.55 -20.57
N GLU A 314 9.03 15.69 -19.89
CA GLU A 314 8.24 16.91 -20.14
C GLU A 314 9.00 17.84 -21.12
N SER A 315 8.60 17.84 -22.41
CA SER A 315 9.37 18.39 -23.55
C SER A 315 9.48 19.92 -23.63
N ALA A 316 9.29 20.65 -22.54
CA ALA A 316 9.13 22.11 -22.56
C ALA A 316 10.26 22.91 -21.90
N THR A 317 11.19 22.29 -21.16
CA THR A 317 12.17 23.05 -20.37
C THR A 317 13.49 23.34 -21.08
N GLY A 318 13.79 22.70 -22.21
CA GLY A 318 15.07 22.88 -22.91
C GLY A 318 16.30 22.44 -22.09
N ILE A 319 16.10 21.84 -20.91
CA ILE A 319 17.15 21.29 -20.06
C ILE A 319 17.49 19.91 -20.61
N LEU A 320 18.47 19.86 -21.52
CA LEU A 320 19.07 18.60 -21.94
C LEU A 320 20.03 18.17 -20.84
N LEU A 321 19.66 17.14 -20.05
CA LEU A 321 20.63 16.48 -19.18
C LEU A 321 21.79 15.99 -20.05
N ASP A 322 22.98 16.53 -19.83
CA ASP A 322 24.18 16.13 -20.56
C ASP A 322 24.59 14.71 -20.16
N TRP A 323 25.40 14.07 -21.01
CA TRP A 323 25.84 12.70 -20.76
C TRP A 323 26.53 12.52 -19.39
N PRO A 324 27.42 13.44 -18.94
CA PRO A 324 28.00 13.38 -17.61
C PRO A 324 26.95 13.33 -16.48
N THR A 325 25.94 14.20 -16.51
CA THR A 325 24.88 14.22 -15.49
C THR A 325 24.04 12.94 -15.52
N ARG A 326 23.65 12.45 -16.70
CA ARG A 326 22.90 11.19 -16.84
C ARG A 326 23.65 10.00 -16.26
N PHE A 327 24.94 9.92 -16.55
CA PHE A 327 25.80 8.86 -16.05
C PHE A 327 25.95 8.94 -14.52
N GLN A 328 26.10 10.14 -13.97
CA GLN A 328 26.18 10.35 -12.52
C GLN A 328 24.89 9.92 -11.80
N ILE A 329 23.73 10.23 -12.37
CA ILE A 329 22.43 9.78 -11.84
C ILE A 329 22.36 8.25 -11.84
N ALA A 330 22.71 7.61 -12.96
CA ALA A 330 22.70 6.15 -13.08
C ALA A 330 23.64 5.48 -12.04
N TRP A 331 24.79 6.09 -11.77
CA TRP A 331 25.73 5.60 -10.76
C TRP A 331 25.19 5.73 -9.34
N ILE A 332 24.58 6.86 -8.99
CA ILE A 332 23.97 7.07 -7.65
C ILE A 332 22.84 6.07 -7.42
N LEU A 333 22.01 5.81 -8.42
CA LEU A 333 20.92 4.82 -8.32
C LEU A 333 21.47 3.41 -8.09
N HIS A 334 22.59 3.05 -8.72
CA HIS A 334 23.29 1.79 -8.47
C HIS A 334 23.86 1.68 -7.05
N GLU A 335 24.53 2.72 -6.54
CA GLU A 335 25.04 2.73 -5.15
C GLU A 335 23.92 2.56 -4.12
N ASN A 336 22.71 3.04 -4.44
CA ASN A 336 21.53 2.92 -3.60
C ASN A 336 20.71 1.63 -3.79
N SER A 337 21.14 0.70 -4.66
CA SER A 337 20.38 -0.52 -5.02
C SER A 337 18.98 -0.24 -5.63
N SER A 338 18.88 0.87 -6.36
CA SER A 338 17.66 1.38 -7.03
C SER A 338 17.81 1.37 -8.57
N GLU A 339 18.57 0.44 -9.14
CA GLU A 339 18.93 0.44 -10.56
C GLU A 339 17.71 0.43 -11.50
N LEU A 340 16.63 -0.25 -11.12
CA LEU A 340 15.43 -0.37 -11.95
C LEU A 340 14.74 0.98 -12.21
N GLU A 341 15.01 2.01 -11.42
CA GLU A 341 14.52 3.37 -11.65
C GLU A 341 15.12 4.02 -12.92
N ILE A 342 16.24 3.50 -13.43
CA ILE A 342 16.86 3.93 -14.70
C ILE A 342 16.02 3.47 -15.90
N ALA A 343 15.31 2.34 -15.75
CA ALA A 343 14.60 1.72 -16.85
C ALA A 343 13.31 2.48 -17.17
N ASP A 344 13.06 2.68 -18.46
CA ASP A 344 11.82 3.30 -18.93
C ASP A 344 10.61 2.45 -18.50
N GLN A 345 9.58 3.09 -17.94
CA GLN A 345 8.37 2.44 -17.44
C GLN A 345 7.61 1.64 -18.52
N ARG A 346 7.85 1.92 -19.81
CA ARG A 346 7.27 1.18 -20.94
C ARG A 346 7.94 -0.17 -21.18
N LEU A 347 9.11 -0.39 -20.62
CA LEU A 347 9.71 -1.72 -20.57
C LEU A 347 8.95 -2.49 -19.49
N ASP A 348 8.45 -3.67 -19.83
CA ASP A 348 7.69 -4.54 -18.92
C ASP A 348 8.60 -5.04 -17.78
N LEU A 349 8.82 -4.17 -16.78
CA LEU A 349 9.82 -4.34 -15.71
C LEU A 349 9.49 -5.53 -14.82
N GLU A 350 8.22 -5.91 -14.71
CA GLU A 350 7.78 -7.04 -13.87
C GLU A 350 8.30 -8.37 -14.42
N HIS A 351 8.28 -8.55 -15.75
CA HIS A 351 8.72 -9.80 -16.40
C HIS A 351 10.22 -9.86 -16.69
N ASN A 352 10.89 -8.70 -16.83
CA ASN A 352 12.28 -8.62 -17.27
C ASN A 352 13.23 -7.94 -16.25
N SER A 353 12.80 -7.76 -15.00
CA SER A 353 13.60 -7.05 -13.97
C SER A 353 15.03 -7.57 -13.85
N GLU A 354 15.25 -8.89 -13.84
CA GLU A 354 16.60 -9.47 -13.77
C GLU A 354 17.44 -9.21 -15.01
N GLU A 355 16.83 -9.20 -16.20
CA GLU A 355 17.52 -8.93 -17.46
C GLU A 355 17.89 -7.45 -17.57
N ILE A 356 16.97 -6.56 -17.19
CA ILE A 356 17.17 -5.12 -17.17
C ILE A 356 18.24 -4.73 -16.15
N LEU A 357 18.17 -5.28 -14.94
CA LEU A 357 19.18 -5.07 -13.90
C LEU A 357 20.57 -5.48 -14.41
N ARG A 358 20.66 -6.65 -15.05
CA ARG A 358 21.91 -7.16 -15.64
C ARG A 358 22.43 -6.25 -16.75
N VAL A 359 21.55 -5.77 -17.65
CA VAL A 359 21.92 -4.81 -18.71
C VAL A 359 22.49 -3.52 -18.11
N ILE A 360 21.84 -2.98 -17.08
CA ILE A 360 22.28 -1.77 -16.38
C ILE A 360 23.65 -1.99 -15.72
N GLN A 361 23.82 -3.10 -15.00
CA GLN A 361 25.07 -3.42 -14.34
C GLN A 361 26.22 -3.62 -15.34
N VAL A 362 25.97 -4.30 -16.46
CA VAL A 362 26.95 -4.44 -17.53
C VAL A 362 27.30 -3.08 -18.14
N ALA A 363 26.30 -2.21 -18.36
CA ALA A 363 26.52 -0.86 -18.87
C ALA A 363 27.41 -0.03 -17.92
N LEU A 364 27.18 -0.11 -16.61
CA LEU A 364 27.99 0.55 -15.58
C LEU A 364 29.44 0.02 -15.54
N ALA A 365 29.63 -1.30 -15.68
CA ALA A 365 30.96 -1.90 -15.75
C ALA A 365 31.71 -1.48 -17.03
N CYS A 366 31.03 -1.43 -18.18
CA CYS A 366 31.59 -1.04 -19.47
C CYS A 366 31.99 0.44 -19.54
N THR A 367 31.33 1.29 -18.76
CA THR A 367 31.54 2.76 -18.74
C THR A 367 32.48 3.21 -17.62
N HIS A 368 33.13 2.28 -16.92
CA HIS A 368 34.05 2.59 -15.83
C HIS A 368 35.18 3.55 -16.26
N GLU A 369 35.61 4.47 -15.40
CA GLU A 369 36.64 5.47 -15.74
C GLU A 369 38.00 4.84 -16.09
N ASN A 370 38.44 3.87 -15.29
CA ASN A 370 39.65 3.08 -15.55
C ASN A 370 39.38 2.04 -16.64
N SER A 371 40.11 2.13 -17.76
CA SER A 371 40.02 1.19 -18.88
C SER A 371 40.39 -0.25 -18.50
N ALA A 372 41.28 -0.44 -17.53
CA ALA A 372 41.68 -1.77 -17.05
C ALA A 372 40.59 -2.46 -16.21
N SER A 373 39.65 -1.69 -15.67
CA SER A 373 38.52 -2.20 -14.88
C SER A 373 37.28 -2.50 -15.74
N ARG A 374 37.28 -2.10 -17.02
CA ARG A 374 36.19 -2.41 -17.95
C ARG A 374 36.28 -3.88 -18.39
N PRO A 375 35.15 -4.58 -18.53
CA PRO A 375 35.14 -5.93 -19.08
C PRO A 375 35.59 -5.92 -20.55
N SER A 376 36.15 -7.04 -21.01
CA SER A 376 36.32 -7.27 -22.45
C SER A 376 34.94 -7.42 -23.12
N MET A 377 34.86 -7.21 -24.44
CA MET A 377 33.60 -7.44 -25.17
C MET A 377 33.08 -8.87 -25.01
N GLY A 378 33.97 -9.87 -24.97
CA GLY A 378 33.60 -11.26 -24.72
C GLY A 378 33.00 -11.46 -23.33
N ASP A 379 33.58 -10.80 -22.32
CA ASP A 379 33.04 -10.82 -20.96
C ASP A 379 31.70 -10.09 -20.86
N ALA A 380 31.54 -8.94 -21.53
CA ALA A 380 30.28 -8.20 -21.56
C ALA A 380 29.16 -9.05 -22.19
N VAL A 381 29.43 -9.73 -23.31
CA VAL A 381 28.46 -10.64 -23.94
C VAL A 381 28.12 -11.83 -23.02
N ALA A 382 29.14 -12.43 -22.39
CA ALA A 382 28.94 -13.52 -21.45
C ALA A 382 28.13 -13.08 -20.21
N MET A 383 28.35 -11.86 -19.73
CA MET A 383 27.59 -11.25 -18.65
C MET A 383 26.13 -11.02 -19.06
N LEU A 384 25.87 -10.40 -20.22
CA LEU A 384 24.52 -10.17 -20.73
C LEU A 384 23.75 -11.47 -20.96
N SER A 385 24.41 -12.51 -21.45
CA SER A 385 23.83 -13.84 -21.65
C SER A 385 23.67 -14.65 -20.35
N GLY A 386 24.15 -14.11 -19.22
CA GLY A 386 24.09 -14.74 -17.91
C GLY A 386 25.03 -15.90 -17.66
N TYR A 387 26.00 -16.11 -18.54
CA TYR A 387 27.08 -17.09 -18.36
C TYR A 387 28.20 -16.59 -17.44
N LYS A 388 28.23 -15.29 -17.14
CA LYS A 388 29.22 -14.66 -16.26
C LYS A 388 28.53 -13.69 -15.30
N GLN A 389 28.98 -13.67 -14.05
CA GLN A 389 28.52 -12.69 -13.06
C GLN A 389 29.06 -11.30 -13.40
N VAL A 390 28.25 -10.27 -13.17
CA VAL A 390 28.65 -8.88 -13.36
C VAL A 390 29.45 -8.43 -12.13
N ILE A 391 30.62 -7.84 -12.35
CA ILE A 391 31.44 -7.26 -11.28
C ILE A 391 31.70 -5.81 -11.64
N ILE A 392 31.23 -4.90 -10.80
CA ILE A 392 31.44 -3.46 -10.96
C ILE A 392 32.55 -3.06 -9.99
N ALA A 393 33.65 -2.53 -10.54
CA ALA A 393 34.76 -2.04 -9.73
C ALA A 393 34.38 -0.74 -9.00
N PRO A 394 34.87 -0.51 -7.77
CA PRO A 394 34.62 0.73 -7.04
C PRO A 394 35.31 1.89 -7.74
N ARG A 395 34.60 3.03 -7.85
CA ARG A 395 35.14 4.25 -8.45
C ARG A 395 35.98 5.04 -7.46
N SER A 396 36.95 5.77 -8.01
CA SER A 396 37.65 6.79 -7.24
C SER A 396 36.75 8.02 -7.11
N HIS A 397 36.43 8.43 -5.89
CA HIS A 397 35.54 9.58 -5.62
C HIS A 397 36.04 10.92 -6.21
N GLY A 398 37.27 10.96 -6.76
CA GLY A 398 37.92 12.18 -7.30
C GLY A 398 37.96 12.32 -8.82
N ALA A 399 37.80 11.24 -9.60
CA ALA A 399 38.07 11.29 -11.06
C ALA A 399 37.04 12.07 -11.89
N TYR A 400 35.80 12.25 -11.39
CA TYR A 400 34.76 13.00 -12.09
C TYR A 400 34.86 14.52 -11.88
N LEU A 401 35.34 14.97 -10.71
CA LEU A 401 35.59 16.40 -10.47
C LEU A 401 36.74 16.91 -11.34
N ASP A 402 37.77 16.10 -11.58
CA ASP A 402 38.85 16.40 -12.51
C ASP A 402 38.37 16.45 -13.98
N TYR A 403 37.41 15.59 -14.35
CA TYR A 403 36.82 15.62 -15.69
C TYR A 403 36.01 16.90 -15.95
N LEU A 404 35.21 17.35 -14.97
CA LEU A 404 34.48 18.62 -15.04
C LEU A 404 35.44 19.83 -15.09
N SER A 405 36.55 19.80 -14.35
CA SER A 405 37.59 20.84 -14.41
C SER A 405 38.30 20.91 -15.77
N SER A 406 38.36 19.81 -16.52
CA SER A 406 39.13 19.71 -17.77
C SER A 406 38.37 20.11 -19.03
N ASN A 407 37.03 20.21 -18.97
CA ASN A 407 36.18 20.54 -20.14
C ASN A 407 35.64 21.98 -20.14
N ASP A 408 36.12 22.85 -19.24
CA ASP A 408 35.64 24.24 -19.11
C ASP A 408 36.24 25.23 -20.15
N THR A 409 36.80 24.72 -21.26
CA THR A 409 37.35 25.59 -22.33
C THR A 409 36.38 25.95 -23.44
N ASP A 410 35.13 25.44 -23.47
CA ASP A 410 34.22 25.67 -24.62
C ASP A 410 32.82 26.22 -24.30
N SER A 411 32.57 26.67 -23.06
CA SER A 411 31.31 27.38 -22.70
C SER A 411 31.46 28.90 -22.56
N SER A 412 32.52 29.49 -23.15
CA SER A 412 32.75 30.94 -23.18
C SER A 412 31.88 31.70 -24.20
N ARG A 413 30.62 31.28 -24.39
CA ARG A 413 29.59 32.04 -25.09
C ARG A 413 28.20 31.72 -24.52
N LEU A 414 27.88 32.29 -23.37
CA LEU A 414 26.56 32.79 -22.95
C LEU A 414 26.59 32.90 -21.43
N LEU A 415 27.09 34.04 -20.94
CA LEU A 415 26.74 34.72 -19.69
C LEU A 415 27.79 35.83 -19.44
N THR A 416 27.91 36.77 -20.38
CA THR A 416 28.43 38.10 -20.04
C THR A 416 27.37 38.80 -19.20
N THR A 417 27.46 38.70 -17.88
CA THR A 417 27.21 39.83 -16.99
C THR A 417 28.16 39.73 -15.80
N SER A 418 29.18 40.58 -15.88
CA SER A 418 30.05 41.09 -14.83
C SER A 418 29.45 41.08 -13.43
N ASN A 419 30.21 40.52 -12.47
CA ASN A 419 30.60 41.23 -11.24
C ASN A 419 31.77 40.48 -10.58
N THR A 420 32.94 41.10 -10.62
CA THR A 420 34.17 40.67 -9.98
C THR A 420 34.13 40.98 -8.49
N PHE A 421 34.36 39.97 -7.65
CA PHE A 421 34.76 40.16 -6.26
C PHE A 421 35.87 39.14 -5.94
N GLU A 422 37.12 39.58 -6.06
CA GLU A 422 38.34 38.87 -5.64
C GLU A 422 38.89 39.57 -4.39
N PRO A 423 39.00 38.89 -3.24
CA PRO A 423 39.75 39.39 -2.11
C PRO A 423 41.18 38.80 -2.08
N GLY A 424 42.17 39.68 -2.14
CA GLY A 424 43.40 39.51 -1.36
C GLY A 424 44.68 39.18 -2.12
N THR A 425 45.36 40.22 -2.61
CA THR A 425 46.83 40.29 -2.47
C THR A 425 47.22 41.70 -2.00
N SER A 426 47.98 41.75 -0.91
CA SER A 426 48.49 42.95 -0.28
C SER A 426 49.71 43.49 -1.02
N PHE A 427 49.79 44.80 -1.29
CA PHE A 427 51.00 45.58 -1.01
C PHE A 427 50.77 47.11 -1.11
N SER A 428 51.13 47.78 -0.02
CA SER A 428 51.72 49.13 0.15
C SER A 428 51.11 50.38 -0.47
N ILE A 429 50.88 51.33 0.43
CA ILE A 429 50.55 52.75 0.23
C ILE A 429 51.81 53.50 -0.21
N GLU A 430 51.72 54.25 -1.31
CA GLU A 430 52.58 55.42 -1.58
C GLU A 430 51.70 56.55 -2.11
N SER A 431 52.03 57.76 -1.68
CA SER A 431 51.21 58.97 -1.60
C SER A 431 50.97 59.75 -2.90
N ARG A 432 49.81 60.42 -2.90
CA ARG A 432 49.32 61.55 -3.73
C ARG A 432 50.36 62.60 -4.16
N PRO A 433 50.07 63.37 -5.22
CA PRO A 433 49.32 64.64 -5.04
C PRO A 433 47.81 64.56 -5.32
#